data_AF-A0A024SLJ8-F1
#
_entry.id   AF-A0A024SLJ8-F1
#
_cell.length_a   1.000
_cell.length_b   1.000
_cell.length_c   1.000
_cell.angle_alpha   90.00
_cell.angle_beta   90.00
_cell.angle_gamma   90.00
#
_symmetry.space_group_name_H-M   'P 1'
#
loop_
_entity.id
_entity.type
_entity.pdbx_description
1 polymer ?
#
loop_
_entity_poly.entity_id
_entity_poly.type
_entity_poly.pdbx_seq_one_letter_code
_entity_poly.pdbx_strand_id
1 'polypeptide(L)'
;STSESGGVPRNALPAPTPDDNVQTLDVSGSGSTVKLDALGPLVVNADGTMSRIANWDKMAPIERENTLRILGKRNQERLAALR
;
A
#
# COMPACT_ATOMS: atom_id res chain seq x y z
N SER A 1 -32.72 40.72 -12.63
CA SER A 1 -33.22 39.46 -13.19
C SER A 1 -32.58 38.31 -12.44
N THR A 2 -33.44 37.45 -11.91
CA THR A 2 -33.12 36.32 -11.04
C THR A 2 -32.94 35.04 -11.86
N SER A 3 -32.15 34.12 -11.30
CA SER A 3 -32.05 32.68 -11.57
C SER A 3 -30.97 32.21 -12.56
N GLU A 4 -29.79 31.92 -12.01
CA GLU A 4 -28.94 30.86 -12.54
C GLU A 4 -29.39 29.50 -12.01
N SER A 5 -29.45 28.55 -12.93
CA SER A 5 -29.84 27.15 -12.77
C SER A 5 -28.60 26.28 -12.55
N GLY A 6 -28.65 25.37 -11.59
CA GLY A 6 -27.71 24.26 -11.47
C GLY A 6 -28.00 23.50 -10.18
N GLY A 7 -28.62 22.34 -10.18
CA GLY A 7 -28.21 21.13 -10.90
C GLY A 7 -27.98 20.09 -9.80
N VAL A 8 -28.87 19.12 -9.70
CA VAL A 8 -28.92 18.05 -8.67
C VAL A 8 -27.54 17.60 -8.20
N PRO A 9 -27.27 17.53 -6.87
CA PRO A 9 -25.99 17.01 -6.38
C PRO A 9 -25.90 15.55 -6.81
N ARG A 10 -25.00 15.29 -7.76
CA ARG A 10 -24.65 13.94 -8.19
C ARG A 10 -24.17 13.20 -6.94
N ASN A 11 -24.92 12.18 -6.56
CA ASN A 11 -24.62 11.27 -5.46
C ASN A 11 -23.24 10.64 -5.72
N ALA A 12 -22.19 11.33 -5.24
CA ALA A 12 -20.83 10.85 -5.31
C ALA A 12 -20.74 9.56 -4.51
N LEU A 13 -20.02 8.57 -5.06
CA LEU A 13 -19.77 7.31 -4.37
C LEU A 13 -19.12 7.61 -3.01
N PRO A 14 -19.52 6.90 -1.94
CA PRO A 14 -18.88 7.08 -0.65
C PRO A 14 -17.37 6.84 -0.78
N ALA A 15 -16.59 7.72 -0.13
CA ALA A 15 -15.15 7.54 -0.05
C ALA A 15 -14.85 6.12 0.48
N PRO A 16 -13.82 5.43 -0.04
CA PRO A 16 -13.44 4.14 0.47
C PRO A 16 -13.25 4.27 1.99
N THR A 17 -14.00 3.47 2.74
CA THR A 17 -13.76 3.32 4.17
C THR A 17 -12.31 2.89 4.32
N PRO A 18 -11.51 3.55 5.18
CA PRO A 18 -10.18 3.07 5.49
C PRO A 18 -10.35 1.78 6.30
N ASP A 19 -10.55 0.66 5.61
CA ASP A 19 -10.31 -0.65 6.19
C ASP A 19 -8.86 -0.64 6.69
N ASP A 20 -8.69 -0.94 7.97
CA ASP A 20 -7.52 -0.83 8.86
C ASP A 20 -6.24 -1.57 8.40
N ASN A 21 -6.04 -1.80 7.10
CA ASN A 21 -4.83 -2.42 6.57
C ASN A 21 -4.33 -1.91 5.22
N VAL A 22 -4.88 -0.83 4.67
CA VAL A 22 -4.33 -0.21 3.46
C VAL A 22 -3.52 1.03 3.83
N GLN A 23 -2.22 0.85 4.13
CA GLN A 23 -1.29 1.99 4.19
C GLN A 23 -0.99 2.48 2.77
N THR A 24 -1.85 3.34 2.23
CA THR A 24 -1.58 4.10 1.00
C THR A 24 -0.49 5.12 1.29
N LEU A 25 0.74 4.82 0.86
CA LEU A 25 1.86 5.75 0.90
C LEU A 25 1.77 6.70 -0.30
N ASP A 26 1.28 7.91 -0.07
CA ASP A 26 1.39 9.02 -1.01
C ASP A 26 2.86 9.45 -1.13
N VAL A 27 3.44 9.29 -2.31
CA VAL A 27 4.87 9.57 -2.60
C VAL A 27 5.05 10.97 -3.20
N SER A 28 4.14 11.92 -2.92
CA SER A 28 4.19 13.29 -3.48
C SER A 28 4.79 14.36 -2.58
N GLY A 29 5.34 14.05 -1.39
CA GLY A 29 5.77 15.08 -0.45
C GLY A 29 7.12 14.82 0.22
N SER A 30 8.08 15.72 -0.01
CA SER A 30 9.47 15.77 0.50
C SER A 30 9.63 15.84 2.04
N GLY A 31 8.95 14.97 2.81
CA GLY A 31 9.00 14.99 4.28
C GLY A 31 8.95 13.63 4.99
N SER A 32 9.02 12.50 4.27
CA SER A 32 8.75 11.17 4.82
C SER A 32 9.98 10.27 4.99
N THR A 33 11.19 10.83 5.03
CA THR A 33 12.45 10.04 5.05
C THR A 33 12.57 9.17 6.31
N VAL A 34 12.22 9.69 7.49
CA VAL A 34 12.35 8.94 8.77
C VAL A 34 11.27 7.86 8.91
N LYS A 35 10.09 8.09 8.33
CA LYS A 35 9.04 7.07 8.29
C LYS A 35 9.34 6.00 7.25
N LEU A 36 10.14 6.29 6.22
CA LEU A 36 10.45 5.33 5.16
C LEU A 36 11.27 4.13 5.65
N ASP A 37 12.22 4.36 6.56
CA ASP A 37 13.10 3.32 7.10
C ASP A 37 12.37 2.24 7.92
N ALA A 38 11.20 2.57 8.48
CA ALA A 38 10.41 1.65 9.30
C ALA A 38 9.45 0.74 8.49
N LEU A 39 9.28 0.99 7.19
CA LEU A 39 8.13 0.46 6.45
C LEU A 39 8.28 -0.97 5.93
N GLY A 40 9.44 -1.58 6.15
CA GLY A 40 9.66 -2.97 5.79
C GLY A 40 9.67 -3.25 4.29
N PRO A 41 9.94 -4.51 3.91
CA PRO A 41 10.12 -4.89 2.52
C PRO A 41 8.79 -4.91 1.76
N LEU A 42 8.88 -4.68 0.45
CA LEU A 42 7.77 -4.82 -0.49
C LEU A 42 7.53 -6.30 -0.82
N VAL A 43 6.26 -6.65 -0.94
CA VAL A 43 5.72 -7.97 -1.26
C VAL A 43 4.97 -7.86 -2.57
N VAL A 44 5.22 -8.78 -3.50
CA VAL A 44 4.40 -8.95 -4.71
C VAL A 44 3.29 -9.92 -4.36
N ASN A 45 2.03 -9.58 -4.61
CA ASN A 45 0.90 -10.46 -4.40
C ASN A 45 0.63 -11.33 -5.63
N ALA A 46 -0.21 -12.36 -5.48
CA ALA A 46 -0.54 -13.27 -6.58
C ALA A 46 -1.36 -12.60 -7.69
N ASP A 47 -2.11 -11.54 -7.35
CA ASP A 47 -2.87 -10.70 -8.28
C ASP A 47 -2.00 -9.66 -9.01
N GLY A 48 -0.70 -9.62 -8.72
CA GLY A 48 0.26 -8.68 -9.29
C GLY A 48 0.29 -7.30 -8.63
N THR A 49 -0.53 -7.06 -7.61
CA THR A 49 -0.40 -5.86 -6.77
C THR A 49 0.85 -5.96 -5.89
N MET A 50 1.30 -4.82 -5.36
CA MET A 50 2.41 -4.77 -4.41
C MET A 50 1.95 -4.20 -3.07
N SER A 51 2.39 -4.78 -1.96
CA SER A 51 2.04 -4.34 -0.60
C SER A 51 3.26 -4.40 0.31
N ARG A 52 3.25 -3.69 1.44
CA ARG A 52 4.29 -3.84 2.48
C ARG A 52 3.82 -4.74 3.61
N ILE A 53 4.79 -5.27 4.35
CA ILE A 53 4.53 -6.07 5.55
C ILE A 53 4.15 -5.12 6.70
N ALA A 54 2.84 -5.07 7.03
CA ALA A 54 2.30 -4.12 8.00
C ALA A 54 2.81 -4.30 9.44
N ASN A 55 3.30 -5.48 9.81
CA ASN A 55 3.84 -5.79 11.13
C ASN A 55 5.39 -5.84 11.18
N TRP A 56 6.07 -5.31 10.16
CA TRP A 56 7.52 -5.39 10.04
C TRP A 56 8.27 -4.78 11.22
N ASP A 57 7.81 -3.63 11.69
CA ASP A 57 8.36 -2.89 12.85
C ASP A 57 8.20 -3.66 14.16
N LYS A 58 7.21 -4.56 14.24
CA LYS A 58 6.91 -5.40 15.42
C LYS A 58 7.59 -6.76 15.39
N MET A 59 8.14 -7.19 14.25
CA MET A 59 8.85 -8.46 14.11
C MET A 59 10.18 -8.46 14.87
N ALA A 60 10.50 -9.59 15.51
CA ALA A 60 11.81 -9.82 16.10
C ALA A 60 12.88 -9.94 15.01
N PRO A 61 14.18 -9.70 15.33
CA PRO A 61 15.26 -9.78 14.35
C PRO A 61 15.31 -11.10 13.58
N ILE A 62 15.09 -12.23 14.27
CA ILE A 62 15.08 -13.57 13.67
C ILE A 62 13.89 -13.79 12.71
N GLU A 63 12.75 -13.16 12.98
CA GLU A 63 11.57 -13.23 12.11
C GLU A 63 11.77 -12.38 10.86
N ARG A 64 12.37 -11.19 11.01
CA ARG A 64 12.74 -10.31 9.89
C ARG A 64 13.71 -11.00 8.93
N GLU A 65 14.75 -11.65 9.45
CA GLU A 65 15.75 -12.35 8.65
C GLU A 65 15.13 -13.50 7.85
N ASN A 66 14.32 -14.33 8.50
CA ASN A 66 13.61 -15.42 7.83
C ASN A 66 12.64 -14.90 6.77
N THR A 67 11.94 -13.81 7.07
CA THR A 67 11.03 -13.15 6.13
C THR A 67 11.79 -12.67 4.89
N LEU A 68 12.91 -11.96 5.04
CA LEU A 68 13.72 -11.49 3.91
C LEU A 68 14.23 -12.63 3.04
N ARG A 69 14.71 -13.71 3.67
CA ARG A 69 15.25 -14.89 2.98
C ARG A 69 14.24 -15.54 2.05
N ILE A 70 12.99 -15.64 2.49
CA ILE A 70 11.92 -16.30 1.73
C ILE A 70 11.25 -15.34 0.74
N LEU A 71 11.13 -14.07 1.13
CA LEU A 71 10.39 -13.06 0.37
C LEU A 71 11.01 -12.80 -1.00
N GLY A 72 12.34 -12.74 -1.11
CA GLY A 72 13.03 -12.52 -2.38
C GLY A 72 12.65 -13.57 -3.43
N LYS A 73 12.75 -14.86 -3.08
CA LYS A 73 12.38 -15.98 -3.96
C LYS A 73 10.90 -15.92 -4.36
N ARG A 74 10.00 -15.70 -3.40
CA ARG A 74 8.55 -15.67 -3.66
C ARG A 74 8.14 -14.50 -4.53
N ASN A 75 8.71 -13.32 -4.31
CA ASN A 75 8.43 -12.15 -5.14
C ASN A 75 8.93 -12.37 -6.57
N GLN A 76 10.10 -12.99 -6.75
CA GLN A 76 10.63 -13.30 -8.07
C GLN A 76 9.75 -14.31 -8.81
N GLU A 77 9.31 -15.39 -8.14
CA GLU A 77 8.39 -16.38 -8.71
C GLU A 77 7.06 -15.75 -9.11
N ARG A 78 6.47 -14.92 -8.24
CA ARG A 78 5.23 -14.20 -8.51
C ARG A 78 5.37 -13.23 -9.67
N LEU A 79 6.47 -12.49 -9.74
CA LEU A 79 6.73 -11.55 -10.83
C LEU A 79 6.97 -12.27 -12.16
N ALA A 80 7.66 -13.43 -12.14
CA ALA A 80 7.84 -14.26 -13.33
C ALA A 80 6.53 -14.84 -13.85
N ALA A 81 5.59 -15.18 -12.97
CA ALA A 81 4.26 -15.68 -13.36
C ALA A 81 3.35 -14.61 -14.00
N LEU A 82 3.68 -13.33 -13.83
CA LEU A 82 2.93 -12.19 -14.39
C LEU A 82 3.52 -11.70 -15.72
N ARG A 83 4.62 -12.31 -16.18
CA ARG A 83 5.32 -11.96 -17.42
C ARG A 83 4.91 -12.83 -18.60
#